data_AF-A0A535F7N6-F1
#
_entry.id   AF-A0A535F7N6-F1
#
_cell.length_a   1.000
_cell.length_b   1.000
_cell.length_c   1.000
_cell.angle_alpha   90.00
_cell.angle_beta   90.00
_cell.angle_gamma   90.00
#
_symmetry.space_group_name_H-M   'P 1'
#
loop_
_entity.id
_entity.type
_entity.pdbx_description
1 polymer ?
#
loop_
_entity_poly.entity_id
_entity_poly.type
_entity_poly.pdbx_seq_one_letter_code
_entity_poly.pdbx_strand_id
1 'polypeptide(L)'
;MHAITRSRDHHTTQCLPQAIDLTNWMLADKLRHKQVLAGIIEPGSALQVILQPPVQLGNNGGIITLLNAQGLKVDGVAYTQEQAQREGWTIVF
;
A
#
# COMPACT_ATOMS: atom_id res chain seq x y z
N MET A 1 30.51 2.51 -48.44
CA MET A 1 29.08 2.69 -48.13
C MET A 1 28.63 1.50 -47.28
N HIS A 2 28.86 1.53 -45.97
CA HIS A 2 28.30 0.55 -45.01
C HIS A 2 28.20 1.24 -43.64
N ALA A 3 26.98 1.64 -43.28
CA ALA A 3 26.67 2.22 -41.98
C ALA A 3 26.43 1.07 -40.99
N ILE A 4 27.20 1.06 -39.89
CA ILE A 4 27.04 0.15 -38.77
C ILE A 4 26.25 0.90 -37.71
N THR A 5 24.92 0.82 -37.76
CA THR A 5 24.05 1.42 -36.75
C THR A 5 24.05 0.52 -35.51
N ARG A 6 24.86 0.90 -34.52
CA ARG A 6 24.87 0.31 -33.18
C ARG A 6 23.70 0.93 -32.40
N SER A 7 22.51 0.36 -32.49
CA SER A 7 21.40 0.75 -31.61
C SER A 7 21.39 -0.19 -30.40
N ARG A 8 21.61 0.38 -29.20
CA ARG A 8 21.53 -0.33 -27.93
C ARG A 8 20.10 -0.76 -27.68
N ASP A 9 19.89 -2.06 -27.55
CA ASP A 9 18.68 -2.63 -26.95
C ASP A 9 18.65 -2.32 -25.44
N HIS A 10 18.24 -1.10 -25.10
CA HIS A 10 17.71 -0.83 -23.77
C HIS A 10 16.28 -1.38 -23.75
N HIS A 11 16.16 -2.59 -23.21
CA HIS A 11 14.92 -3.19 -22.73
C HIS A 11 14.37 -2.32 -21.59
N THR A 12 13.72 -1.21 -21.90
CA THR A 12 12.84 -0.57 -20.93
C THR A 12 11.63 -1.49 -20.81
N THR A 13 11.68 -2.42 -19.87
CA THR A 13 10.49 -3.11 -19.39
C THR A 13 9.60 -2.04 -18.79
N GLN A 14 8.69 -1.51 -19.62
CA GLN A 14 7.68 -0.58 -19.19
C GLN A 14 6.71 -1.38 -18.32
N CYS A 15 7.00 -1.46 -17.02
CA CYS A 15 6.03 -1.84 -15.99
C CYS A 15 4.93 -0.78 -16.03
N LEU A 16 4.00 -0.91 -16.98
CA LEU A 16 2.74 -0.18 -16.93
C LEU A 16 2.13 -0.54 -15.56
N PRO A 17 1.82 0.45 -14.71
CA PRO A 17 1.18 0.13 -13.45
C PRO A 17 -0.14 -0.57 -13.82
N GLN A 18 -0.37 -1.76 -13.27
CA GLN A 18 -1.60 -2.52 -13.46
C GLN A 18 -2.55 -2.20 -12.31
N ALA A 19 -3.85 -2.20 -12.60
CA ALA A 19 -4.85 -2.06 -11.56
C ALA A 19 -4.71 -3.20 -10.53
N ILE A 20 -4.78 -2.87 -9.24
CA ILE A 20 -4.63 -3.83 -8.14
C ILE A 20 -5.99 -4.06 -7.51
N ASP A 21 -6.48 -5.30 -7.55
CA ASP A 21 -7.67 -5.72 -6.81
C ASP A 21 -7.30 -6.06 -5.36
N LEU A 22 -7.91 -5.33 -4.42
CA LEU A 22 -7.74 -5.50 -2.98
C LEU A 22 -8.74 -6.48 -2.36
N THR A 23 -9.52 -7.19 -3.17
CA THR A 23 -10.47 -8.18 -2.67
C THR A 23 -9.78 -9.20 -1.76
N ASN A 24 -10.29 -9.33 -0.53
CA ASN A 24 -9.74 -10.17 0.55
C ASN A 24 -8.39 -9.73 1.12
N TRP A 25 -7.81 -8.61 0.66
CA TRP A 25 -6.68 -8.01 1.35
C TRP A 25 -7.09 -7.51 2.73
N MET A 26 -6.12 -7.27 3.61
CA MET A 26 -6.43 -6.88 4.98
C MET A 26 -5.49 -5.79 5.47
N LEU A 27 -6.02 -4.84 6.23
CA LEU A 27 -5.22 -4.02 7.13
C LEU A 27 -5.14 -4.69 8.49
N ALA A 28 -3.95 -4.76 9.05
CA ALA A 28 -3.71 -5.25 10.39
C ALA A 28 -3.06 -4.18 11.27
N ASP A 29 -3.58 -3.99 12.48
CA ASP A 29 -2.94 -3.12 13.48
C ASP A 29 -1.86 -3.85 14.29
N LYS A 30 -1.20 -3.11 15.18
CA LYS A 30 -0.22 -3.64 16.16
C LYS A 30 -0.79 -4.79 17.02
N LEU A 31 -2.09 -4.76 17.32
CA LEU A 31 -2.78 -5.77 18.12
C LEU A 31 -3.25 -6.98 17.29
N ARG A 32 -2.93 -6.98 15.99
CA ARG A 32 -3.31 -8.01 15.01
C ARG A 32 -4.80 -8.08 14.74
N HIS A 33 -5.56 -7.04 15.09
CA HIS A 33 -6.92 -6.89 14.58
C HIS A 33 -6.86 -6.69 13.07
N LYS A 34 -7.83 -7.24 12.34
CA LYS A 34 -7.84 -7.22 10.89
C LYS A 34 -9.12 -6.61 10.36
N GLN A 35 -8.99 -5.79 9.32
CA GLN A 35 -10.09 -5.25 8.54
C GLN A 35 -9.88 -5.67 7.10
N VAL A 36 -10.88 -6.34 6.53
CA VAL A 36 -10.86 -6.75 5.13
C VAL A 36 -11.04 -5.52 4.25
N LEU A 37 -10.28 -5.47 3.17
CA LEU A 37 -10.36 -4.47 2.12
C LEU A 37 -11.12 -5.03 0.91
N ALA A 38 -11.65 -4.11 0.13
CA ALA A 38 -12.25 -4.38 -1.16
C ALA A 38 -12.07 -3.15 -2.05
N GLY A 39 -12.17 -3.37 -3.37
CA GLY A 39 -12.02 -2.32 -4.37
C GLY A 39 -10.76 -2.48 -5.20
N ILE A 40 -10.63 -1.62 -6.20
CA ILE A 40 -9.55 -1.67 -7.19
C ILE A 40 -8.78 -0.35 -7.09
N ILE A 41 -7.46 -0.44 -6.97
CA ILE A 41 -6.57 0.72 -7.09
C ILE A 41 -6.12 0.80 -8.55
N GLU A 42 -6.59 1.82 -9.24
CA GLU A 42 -6.12 2.15 -10.58
C GLU A 42 -4.68 2.69 -10.55
N PRO A 43 -3.92 2.52 -11.65
CA PRO A 43 -2.59 3.09 -11.81
C PRO A 43 -2.51 4.56 -11.41
N GLY A 44 -1.60 4.91 -10.50
CA GLY A 44 -1.39 6.30 -10.05
C GLY A 44 -2.51 6.86 -9.16
N SER A 45 -3.47 6.03 -8.73
CA SER A 45 -4.53 6.42 -7.81
C SER A 45 -4.22 5.98 -6.37
N ALA A 46 -4.91 6.57 -5.40
CA ALA A 46 -4.88 6.17 -4.01
C ALA A 46 -6.29 5.80 -3.54
N LEU A 47 -6.40 4.77 -2.69
CA LEU A 47 -7.66 4.40 -2.04
C LEU A 47 -7.62 4.85 -0.57
N GLN A 48 -8.61 5.64 -0.17
CA GLN A 48 -8.82 5.97 1.23
C GLN A 48 -9.66 4.87 1.88
N VAL A 49 -9.14 4.28 2.96
CA VAL A 49 -9.85 3.29 3.77
C VAL A 49 -10.12 3.88 5.15
N ILE A 50 -11.39 3.90 5.55
CA ILE A 50 -11.79 4.28 6.90
C ILE A 50 -11.63 3.06 7.80
N LEU A 51 -10.84 3.19 8.86
CA LEU A 51 -10.66 2.12 9.84
C LEU A 51 -11.92 1.96 10.69
N GLN A 52 -12.36 0.71 10.85
CA GLN A 52 -13.49 0.36 11.70
C GLN A 52 -13.02 -0.50 12.89
N PRO A 53 -13.59 -0.29 14.09
CA PRO A 53 -13.31 -1.17 15.22
C PRO A 53 -13.51 -2.65 14.84
N PRO A 54 -12.63 -3.56 15.27
CA PRO A 54 -11.61 -3.35 16.31
C PRO A 54 -10.27 -2.76 15.81
N VAL A 55 -10.07 -2.60 14.49
CA VAL A 55 -8.83 -2.04 13.92
C VAL A 55 -8.76 -0.55 14.18
N GLN A 56 -7.69 -0.11 14.83
CA GLN A 56 -7.53 1.27 15.26
C GLN A 56 -6.07 1.72 15.14
N LEU A 57 -5.88 3.01 14.89
CA LEU A 57 -4.59 3.67 15.11
C LEU A 57 -4.48 4.01 16.60
N GLY A 58 -3.53 3.40 17.30
CA GLY A 58 -3.21 3.78 18.67
C GLY A 58 -2.55 5.17 18.73
N ASN A 59 -2.94 6.00 19.70
CA ASN A 59 -2.46 7.39 19.86
C ASN A 59 -1.00 7.54 20.31
N ASN A 60 -0.31 6.43 20.58
CA ASN A 60 1.07 6.39 21.06
C ASN A 60 2.05 5.90 19.98
N GLY A 61 1.65 5.99 18.72
CA GLY A 61 2.36 5.38 17.61
C GLY A 61 2.09 3.87 17.50
N GLY A 62 2.55 3.30 16.40
CA GLY A 62 2.29 1.90 16.08
C GLY A 62 2.70 1.54 14.66
N ILE A 63 2.23 0.39 14.21
CA ILE A 63 2.41 -0.08 12.84
C ILE A 63 1.04 -0.49 12.31
N ILE A 64 0.70 -0.02 11.12
CA ILE A 64 -0.36 -0.63 10.31
C ILE A 64 0.31 -1.42 9.19
N THR A 65 -0.16 -2.66 9.01
CA THR A 65 0.38 -3.61 8.05
C THR A 65 -0.67 -3.88 6.97
N LEU A 66 -0.26 -3.82 5.71
CA LEU A 66 -1.06 -4.28 4.58
C LEU A 66 -0.73 -5.74 4.30
N LEU A 67 -1.76 -6.58 4.31
CA LEU A 67 -1.70 -8.00 3.99
C LEU A 67 -2.42 -8.27 2.67
N ASN A 68 -1.86 -9.16 1.85
CA ASN A 68 -2.55 -9.65 0.65
C ASN A 68 -3.69 -10.61 1.00
N ALA A 69 -4.40 -11.09 -0.02
CA ALA A 69 -5.48 -12.05 0.11
C ALA A 69 -5.07 -13.39 0.78
N GLN A 70 -3.79 -13.74 0.78
CA GLN A 70 -3.25 -14.92 1.45
C GLN A 70 -2.86 -14.64 2.92
N GLY A 71 -3.03 -13.40 3.40
CA GLY A 71 -2.64 -12.98 4.73
C GLY A 71 -1.13 -12.73 4.89
N LEU A 72 -0.36 -12.67 3.80
CA LEU A 72 1.06 -12.37 3.82
C LEU A 72 1.27 -10.86 3.82
N LYS A 73 2.26 -10.40 4.59
CA LYS A 73 2.65 -8.98 4.62
C LYS A 73 3.15 -8.55 3.25
N VAL A 74 2.47 -7.56 2.67
CA VAL A 74 2.90 -6.85 1.47
C VAL A 74 3.73 -5.63 1.89
N ASP A 75 3.21 -4.85 2.84
CA ASP A 75 3.90 -3.67 3.35
C ASP A 75 3.46 -3.33 4.79
N GLY A 76 4.13 -2.37 5.44
CA GLY A 76 3.65 -1.80 6.68
C GLY A 76 4.32 -0.48 7.01
N VAL A 77 3.49 0.46 7.47
CA VAL A 77 3.91 1.82 7.81
C VAL A 77 3.94 1.96 9.32
N ALA A 78 5.10 2.35 9.83
CA ALA A 78 5.24 2.76 11.22
C ALA A 78 4.88 4.25 11.33
N TYR A 79 4.15 4.58 12.38
CA TYR A 79 3.79 5.96 12.69
C TYR A 79 4.11 6.26 14.15
N THR A 80 4.52 7.50 14.42
CA THR A 80 4.90 7.95 15.76
C THR A 80 3.69 8.45 16.56
N GLN A 81 3.90 8.64 17.86
CA GLN A 81 2.90 9.28 18.72
C GLN A 81 2.52 10.67 18.19
N GLU A 82 3.50 11.49 17.80
CA GLU A 82 3.25 12.84 17.29
C GLU A 82 2.40 12.84 16.01
N GLN A 83 2.54 11.81 15.18
CA GLN A 83 1.71 11.61 13.99
C GLN A 83 0.29 11.14 14.36
N ALA A 84 0.16 10.32 15.40
CA ALA A 84 -1.14 9.82 15.86
C ALA A 84 -1.98 10.87 16.61
N GLN A 85 -1.33 11.85 17.24
CA GLN A 85 -2.00 12.94 17.98
C GLN A 85 -2.64 13.99 17.04
N ARG A 86 -2.37 13.94 15.74
CA ARG A 86 -3.00 14.81 14.74
C ARG A 86 -4.24 14.12 14.19
N GLU A 87 -5.41 14.54 14.66
CA GLU A 87 -6.69 14.06 14.12
C GLU A 87 -6.84 14.44 12.64
N GLY A 88 -7.46 13.57 11.83
CA GLY A 88 -7.83 13.85 10.45
C GLY A 88 -6.73 13.68 9.38
N TRP A 89 -5.63 12.98 9.67
CA TRP A 89 -4.53 12.77 8.71
C TRP A 89 -4.56 11.40 8.03
N THR A 90 -4.18 11.37 6.75
CA THR A 90 -3.99 10.17 5.94
C THR A 90 -2.61 9.57 6.17
N ILE A 91 -2.52 8.28 6.47
CA ILE A 91 -1.27 7.52 6.44
C ILE A 91 -1.13 6.89 5.06
N VAL A 92 0.00 7.18 4.39
CA VAL A 92 0.29 6.71 3.03
C VAL A 92 1.09 5.41 3.10
N PHE A 93 0.66 4.41 2.35
CA PHE A 93 1.40 3.18 2.04
C PHE A 93 2.10 3.36 0.69
#